data_AF-A0A0E3JNN8-F1
#
_entry.id   AF-A0A0E3JNN8-F1
#
_cell.length_a   1.000
_cell.length_b   1.000
_cell.length_c   1.000
_cell.angle_alpha   90.00
_cell.angle_beta   90.00
_cell.angle_gamma   90.00
#
_symmetry.space_group_name_H-M   'P 1'
#
loop_
_entity.id
_entity.type
_entity.pdbx_description
1 polymer ?
#
loop_
_entity_poly.entity_id
_entity_poly.type
_entity_poly.pdbx_seq_one_letter_code
_entity_poly.pdbx_strand_id
1 'polypeptide(L)'
;MERVEREGLSDRIRVIHGDARRVTLPEKADVCVSEIFESVAGAEGAAIILDAVRGQLAPGHRMVPAVAATLAGAVSLAESLRRAPRFDPVAAYYVQRVFEERGRPFDVRLCLKGATPEMLLTPAGVFEELDLQAGTQPAPRRVLTLRFERDGVADGFLLWLRLEMPGGRVLDTLETSTSWFPAYVPAFEGGARVREGDTAVVECEHRLSADGVHPDYALRGVLHRRDAAPLEFGCDLAYAPDAFRAGGFYRQLFAPDGAPARWPTADAAELRRHLSRTLPPYMVPARFTQVDRLPLTPNGKLDRAALPGPAEARPETTGEYVAPRTEAERRLAALWERVLGVRPVGVRDSFFELGGHSIAAVRVVEAVRRELGRTLPLASLYRDETVEQLAVHLERQATGTDR
;
A
#
# COMPACT_ATOMS: atom_id res chain seq x y z
N MET A 1 7.15 -17.39 -13.65
CA MET A 1 7.38 -18.20 -14.86
C MET A 1 7.26 -17.34 -16.11
N GLU A 2 6.09 -16.77 -16.43
CA GLU A 2 5.89 -15.94 -17.64
C GLU A 2 6.90 -14.79 -17.83
N ARG A 3 7.31 -14.12 -16.75
CA ARG A 3 8.30 -13.04 -16.83
C ARG A 3 9.71 -13.56 -17.14
N VAL A 4 10.09 -14.73 -16.63
CA VAL A 4 11.40 -15.33 -16.92
C VAL A 4 11.45 -15.79 -18.38
N GLU A 5 10.37 -16.39 -18.86
CA GLU A 5 10.23 -16.84 -20.25
C GLU A 5 10.18 -15.68 -21.24
N ARG A 6 9.39 -14.64 -20.96
CA ARG A 6 9.27 -13.46 -21.83
C ARG A 6 10.59 -12.71 -22.01
N GLU A 7 11.42 -12.69 -20.97
CA GLU A 7 12.73 -12.03 -21.00
C GLU A 7 13.84 -12.98 -21.53
N GLY A 8 13.50 -14.20 -21.94
CA GLY A 8 14.44 -15.18 -22.50
C GLY A 8 15.46 -15.69 -21.48
N LEU A 9 15.10 -15.76 -20.19
CA LEU A 9 16.01 -16.13 -19.09
C LEU A 9 15.80 -17.56 -18.58
N SER A 10 14.99 -18.37 -19.26
CA SER A 10 14.59 -19.70 -18.79
C SER A 10 15.73 -20.72 -18.71
N ASP A 11 16.82 -20.50 -19.45
CA ASP A 11 18.07 -21.28 -19.39
C ASP A 11 18.94 -20.93 -18.17
N ARG A 12 18.69 -19.77 -17.54
CA ARG A 12 19.51 -19.22 -16.44
C ARG A 12 18.77 -19.13 -15.10
N ILE A 13 17.45 -19.04 -15.12
CA ILE A 13 16.63 -18.84 -13.91
C ILE A 13 15.59 -19.95 -13.82
N ARG A 14 15.72 -20.79 -12.79
CA ARG A 14 14.69 -21.76 -12.42
C ARG A 14 13.86 -21.22 -11.27
N VAL A 15 12.55 -21.07 -11.49
CA VAL A 15 11.61 -20.66 -10.43
C VAL A 15 11.00 -21.90 -9.80
N ILE A 16 11.08 -22.00 -8.47
CA ILE A 16 10.49 -23.09 -7.69
C ILE A 16 9.42 -22.48 -6.78
N HIS A 17 8.23 -23.08 -6.80
CA HIS A 17 7.10 -22.66 -5.97
C HIS A 17 6.74 -23.78 -4.99
N GLY A 18 6.58 -23.44 -3.72
CA GLY A 18 5.99 -24.31 -2.72
C GLY A 18 6.26 -23.85 -1.29
N ASP A 19 5.80 -24.63 -0.32
CA ASP A 19 5.99 -24.37 1.12
C ASP A 19 7.47 -24.57 1.48
N ALA A 20 8.11 -23.52 2.00
CA ALA A 20 9.51 -23.53 2.43
C ALA A 20 9.86 -24.67 3.40
N ARG A 21 8.88 -25.18 4.15
CA ARG A 21 9.04 -26.31 5.08
C ARG A 21 9.04 -27.67 4.40
N ARG A 22 8.68 -27.74 3.11
CA ARG A 22 8.46 -28.99 2.36
C ARG A 22 9.19 -29.04 1.03
N VAL A 23 9.50 -27.90 0.44
CA VAL A 23 10.25 -27.78 -0.82
C VAL A 23 11.71 -28.08 -0.56
N THR A 24 12.36 -28.76 -1.50
CA THR A 24 13.81 -28.95 -1.54
C THR A 24 14.37 -28.25 -2.78
N LEU A 25 15.32 -27.35 -2.59
CA LEU A 25 16.06 -26.72 -3.68
C LEU A 25 16.98 -27.74 -4.36
N PRO A 26 17.13 -27.69 -5.70
CA PRO A 26 18.01 -28.58 -6.44
C PRO A 26 19.49 -28.36 -6.10
N GLU A 27 19.83 -27.13 -5.70
CA GLU A 27 21.15 -26.70 -5.24
C GLU A 27 20.97 -25.78 -4.04
N LYS A 28 21.98 -25.75 -3.17
CA LYS A 28 21.96 -24.89 -2.00
C LYS A 28 22.08 -23.42 -2.40
N ALA A 29 21.32 -22.54 -1.75
CA ALA A 29 21.33 -21.11 -2.06
C ALA A 29 22.44 -20.37 -1.30
N ASP A 30 23.16 -19.47 -2.00
CA ASP A 30 24.16 -18.57 -1.40
C ASP A 30 23.54 -17.33 -0.75
N VAL A 31 22.34 -16.94 -1.18
CA VAL A 31 21.63 -15.76 -0.65
C VAL A 31 20.17 -16.11 -0.44
N CYS A 32 19.68 -15.83 0.76
CA CYS A 32 18.26 -15.89 1.10
C CYS A 32 17.77 -14.45 1.37
N VAL A 33 16.84 -13.97 0.55
CA VAL A 33 16.15 -12.69 0.79
C VAL A 33 14.78 -13.03 1.33
N SER A 34 14.51 -12.64 2.59
CA SER A 34 13.18 -12.77 3.15
C SER A 34 12.38 -11.50 2.87
N GLU A 35 11.25 -11.68 2.20
CA GLU A 35 10.18 -10.68 2.17
C GLU A 35 9.16 -10.94 3.30
N ILE A 36 9.32 -12.05 4.03
CA ILE A 36 8.45 -12.46 5.14
C ILE A 36 9.08 -11.92 6.42
N PHE A 37 8.76 -10.68 6.74
CA PHE A 37 8.64 -10.26 8.13
C PHE A 37 7.18 -9.93 8.28
N GLU A 38 6.43 -10.83 8.93
CA GLU A 38 4.98 -10.68 9.02
C GLU A 38 4.67 -9.26 9.47
N SER A 39 3.83 -8.58 8.68
CA SER A 39 3.45 -7.19 8.87
C SER A 39 2.58 -6.98 10.11
N VAL A 40 2.57 -7.91 11.05
CA VAL A 40 1.80 -7.69 12.25
C VAL A 40 2.40 -8.37 13.47
N ALA A 41 3.04 -7.53 14.28
CA ALA A 41 3.44 -7.76 15.67
C ALA A 41 4.67 -8.63 15.97
N GLY A 42 5.35 -9.23 14.98
CA GLY A 42 6.69 -9.77 15.26
C GLY A 42 7.43 -10.51 14.14
N ALA A 43 8.75 -10.59 14.30
CA ALA A 43 9.69 -11.30 13.45
C ALA A 43 9.78 -12.81 13.77
N GLU A 44 9.30 -13.26 14.94
CA GLU A 44 9.43 -14.65 15.40
C GLU A 44 8.63 -15.67 14.58
N GLY A 45 7.43 -15.32 14.11
CA GLY A 45 6.67 -16.20 13.21
C GLY A 45 7.43 -16.53 11.92
N ALA A 46 8.21 -15.56 11.43
CA ALA A 46 9.07 -15.76 10.28
C ALA A 46 10.29 -16.64 10.61
N ALA A 47 10.80 -16.59 11.84
CA ALA A 47 11.97 -17.37 12.25
C ALA A 47 11.77 -18.88 12.03
N ILE A 48 10.57 -19.42 12.28
CA ILE A 48 10.27 -20.84 12.06
C ILE A 48 10.36 -21.20 10.57
N ILE A 49 9.81 -20.35 9.71
CA ILE A 49 9.86 -20.54 8.26
C ILE A 49 11.32 -20.41 7.77
N LEU A 50 12.04 -19.42 8.30
CA LEU A 50 13.43 -19.14 7.95
C LEU A 50 14.39 -20.24 8.43
N ASP A 51 14.16 -20.80 9.60
CA ASP A 51 14.92 -21.94 10.11
C ASP A 51 14.66 -23.19 9.27
N ALA A 52 13.42 -23.41 8.81
CA ALA A 52 13.11 -24.51 7.91
C ALA A 52 13.86 -24.43 6.57
N VAL A 53 14.21 -23.22 6.08
CA VAL A 53 15.01 -23.09 4.85
C VAL A 53 16.51 -23.26 5.06
N ARG A 54 17.04 -23.22 6.30
CA ARG A 54 18.50 -23.27 6.55
C ARG A 54 19.17 -24.50 5.98
N GLY A 55 18.51 -25.66 6.02
CA GLY A 55 19.03 -26.90 5.42
C GLY A 55 19.33 -26.78 3.92
N GLN A 56 18.71 -25.79 3.28
CA GLN A 56 18.81 -25.50 1.85
C GLN A 56 19.80 -24.38 1.53
N LEU A 57 20.51 -23.84 2.53
CA LEU A 57 21.48 -22.77 2.35
C LEU A 57 22.91 -23.30 2.32
N ALA A 58 23.75 -22.68 1.49
CA ALA A 58 25.16 -23.04 1.31
C ALA A 58 25.99 -22.61 2.54
N PRO A 59 27.15 -23.25 2.82
CA PRO A 59 28.10 -22.72 3.78
C PRO A 59 28.52 -21.28 3.41
N GLY A 60 28.48 -20.35 4.36
CA GLY A 60 28.80 -18.94 4.10
C GLY A 60 27.69 -18.15 3.39
N HIS A 61 26.48 -18.71 3.28
CA HIS A 61 25.31 -18.00 2.75
C HIS A 61 25.07 -16.67 3.46
N ARG A 62 24.34 -15.78 2.80
CA ARG A 62 23.88 -14.50 3.38
C ARG A 62 22.37 -14.50 3.52
N MET A 63 21.90 -14.14 4.72
CA MET A 63 20.49 -13.80 4.93
C MET A 63 20.30 -12.30 4.84
N VAL A 64 19.24 -11.87 4.15
CA VAL A 64 18.88 -10.47 3.98
C VAL A 64 17.44 -10.27 4.41
N PRO A 65 17.19 -9.43 5.43
CA PRO A 65 18.13 -8.82 6.38
C PRO A 65 18.93 -9.85 7.21
N ALA A 66 20.02 -9.40 7.82
CA ALA A 66 20.84 -10.22 8.72
C ALA A 66 20.25 -10.27 10.13
N VAL A 67 19.70 -9.14 10.59
CA VAL A 67 19.01 -9.01 11.88
C VAL A 67 17.65 -8.37 11.66
N ALA A 68 16.63 -8.89 12.34
CA ALA A 68 15.30 -8.28 12.41
C ALA A 68 14.93 -8.04 13.86
N ALA A 69 14.67 -6.79 14.22
CA ALA A 69 14.19 -6.40 15.54
C ALA A 69 12.76 -5.86 15.45
N THR A 70 11.88 -6.32 16.34
CA THR A 70 10.60 -5.67 16.58
C THR A 70 10.81 -4.66 17.69
N LEU A 71 10.48 -3.41 17.40
CA LEU A 71 10.49 -2.30 18.33
C LEU A 71 9.08 -2.05 18.85
N ALA A 72 8.97 -1.52 20.06
CA ALA A 72 7.70 -1.13 20.66
C ALA A 72 7.79 0.23 21.36
N GLY A 73 6.70 0.99 21.34
CA GLY A 73 6.58 2.25 22.06
C GLY A 73 5.12 2.55 22.42
N ALA A 74 4.90 3.25 23.53
CA ALA A 74 3.56 3.67 23.92
C ALA A 74 3.10 4.80 23.00
N VAL A 75 1.84 4.78 22.56
CA VAL A 75 1.32 5.77 21.60
C VAL A 75 0.10 6.52 22.10
N SER A 76 -0.04 7.76 21.62
CA SER A 76 -1.29 8.51 21.66
C SER A 76 -1.93 8.49 20.27
N LEU A 77 -3.18 8.04 20.21
CA LEU A 77 -4.02 8.12 19.03
C LEU A 77 -4.69 9.50 18.93
N ALA A 78 -5.08 9.86 17.71
CA ALA A 78 -5.96 11.00 17.48
C ALA A 78 -7.32 10.78 18.17
N GLU A 79 -7.93 11.86 18.65
CA GLU A 79 -9.21 11.80 19.38
C GLU A 79 -10.33 11.12 18.56
N SER A 80 -10.36 11.36 17.25
CA SER A 80 -11.34 10.72 16.34
C SER A 80 -11.22 9.19 16.36
N LEU A 81 -9.99 8.67 16.29
CA LEU A 81 -9.73 7.23 16.29
C LEU A 81 -10.00 6.61 17.67
N ARG A 82 -9.71 7.33 18.75
CA ARG A 82 -9.99 6.88 20.13
C ARG A 82 -11.49 6.75 20.41
N ARG A 83 -12.29 7.72 19.95
CA ARG A 83 -13.74 7.76 20.21
C ARG A 83 -14.54 6.82 19.33
N ALA A 84 -14.12 6.64 18.08
CA ALA A 84 -14.87 5.88 17.08
C ALA A 84 -13.92 5.16 16.11
N PRO A 85 -13.25 4.08 16.54
CA PRO A 85 -12.39 3.32 15.66
C PRO A 85 -13.22 2.67 14.54
N ARG A 86 -12.75 2.83 13.31
CA ARG A 86 -13.38 2.31 12.09
C ARG A 86 -12.30 1.87 11.12
N PHE A 87 -12.55 0.78 10.40
CA PHE A 87 -11.77 0.47 9.19
C PHE A 87 -12.07 1.54 8.14
N ASP A 88 -11.04 1.96 7.39
CA ASP A 88 -11.30 2.71 6.17
C ASP A 88 -12.02 1.80 5.15
N PRO A 89 -12.80 2.35 4.20
CA PRO A 89 -13.60 1.54 3.29
C PRO A 89 -12.82 0.45 2.53
N VAL A 90 -11.56 0.74 2.18
CA VAL A 90 -10.70 -0.22 1.47
C VAL A 90 -10.30 -1.36 2.40
N ALA A 91 -9.74 -1.05 3.56
CA ALA A 91 -9.36 -2.06 4.54
C ALA A 91 -10.56 -2.91 4.98
N ALA A 92 -11.73 -2.28 5.19
CA ALA A 92 -12.95 -2.96 5.62
C ALA A 92 -13.39 -4.03 4.61
N TYR A 93 -13.32 -3.74 3.31
CA TYR A 93 -13.61 -4.73 2.26
C TYR A 93 -12.64 -5.92 2.32
N TYR A 94 -11.34 -5.69 2.44
CA TYR A 94 -10.36 -6.78 2.50
C TYR A 94 -10.50 -7.62 3.76
N VAL A 95 -10.73 -7.00 4.92
CA VAL A 95 -10.99 -7.70 6.19
C VAL A 95 -12.21 -8.61 6.05
N GLN A 96 -13.30 -8.12 5.46
CA GLN A 96 -14.50 -8.91 5.22
C GLN A 96 -14.21 -10.11 4.30
N ARG A 97 -13.44 -9.93 3.23
CA ARG A 97 -13.06 -11.03 2.32
C ARG A 97 -12.22 -12.09 3.01
N VAL A 98 -11.27 -11.68 3.85
CA VAL A 98 -10.44 -12.59 4.64
C VAL A 98 -11.32 -13.42 5.59
N PHE A 99 -12.33 -12.81 6.21
CA PHE A 99 -13.27 -13.53 7.07
C PHE A 99 -14.17 -14.50 6.30
N GLU A 100 -14.66 -14.11 5.12
CA GLU A 100 -15.43 -14.99 4.23
C GLU A 100 -14.61 -16.22 3.83
N GLU A 101 -13.35 -16.02 3.43
CA GLU A 101 -12.44 -17.10 3.05
C GLU A 101 -12.12 -18.03 4.22
N ARG A 102 -11.95 -17.47 5.43
CA ARG A 102 -11.71 -18.26 6.66
C ARG A 102 -12.99 -18.84 7.27
N GLY A 103 -14.16 -18.46 6.77
CA GLY A 103 -15.48 -18.87 7.28
C GLY A 103 -15.83 -18.30 8.67
N ARG A 104 -15.00 -17.42 9.24
CA ARG A 104 -15.22 -16.78 10.54
C ARG A 104 -14.33 -15.53 10.72
N PRO A 105 -14.75 -14.57 11.57
CA PRO A 105 -13.87 -13.51 12.06
C PRO A 105 -12.74 -14.05 12.94
N PHE A 106 -11.61 -13.34 12.95
CA PHE A 106 -10.47 -13.58 13.85
C PHE A 106 -9.68 -12.28 14.03
N ASP A 107 -8.68 -12.26 14.91
CA ASP A 107 -7.78 -11.12 15.03
C ASP A 107 -6.94 -10.99 13.75
N VAL A 108 -7.34 -10.06 12.88
CA VAL A 108 -6.55 -9.72 11.68
C VAL A 108 -5.27 -9.01 12.04
N ARG A 109 -5.08 -8.68 13.34
CA ARG A 109 -3.90 -8.05 13.89
C ARG A 109 -3.84 -6.63 13.29
N LEU A 110 -4.11 -5.62 14.11
CA LEU A 110 -4.45 -4.29 13.59
C LEU A 110 -3.22 -3.50 13.21
N CYS A 111 -3.24 -2.83 12.05
CA CYS A 111 -2.19 -1.89 11.69
C CYS A 111 -2.71 -0.46 11.55
N LEU A 112 -1.92 0.51 12.00
CA LEU A 112 -2.28 1.92 11.90
C LEU A 112 -1.70 2.55 10.64
N LYS A 113 -2.59 2.92 9.72
CA LYS A 113 -2.22 3.69 8.53
C LYS A 113 -1.78 5.09 8.93
N GLY A 114 -0.63 5.51 8.41
CA GLY A 114 -0.09 6.85 8.64
C GLY A 114 0.44 7.05 10.07
N ALA A 115 0.79 5.97 10.77
CA ALA A 115 1.49 6.08 12.03
C ALA A 115 2.89 6.67 11.81
N THR A 116 3.29 7.54 12.72
CA THR A 116 4.57 8.26 12.65
C THR A 116 5.24 8.29 14.02
N PRO A 117 6.57 8.55 14.10
CA PRO A 117 7.27 8.67 15.38
C PRO A 117 6.67 9.73 16.32
N GLU A 118 6.03 10.78 15.78
CA GLU A 118 5.39 11.84 16.57
C GLU A 118 4.17 11.35 17.36
N MET A 119 3.67 10.14 17.12
CA MET A 119 2.62 9.51 17.94
C MET A 119 3.16 8.88 19.22
N LEU A 120 4.46 8.59 19.29
CA LEU A 120 5.09 7.88 20.40
C LEU A 120 5.22 8.79 21.63
N LEU A 121 4.85 8.29 22.80
CA LEU A 121 5.02 8.96 24.09
C LEU A 121 6.31 8.51 24.81
N THR A 122 6.95 7.47 24.29
CA THR A 122 8.16 6.85 24.82
C THR A 122 9.15 6.64 23.67
N PRO A 123 10.46 6.59 23.94
CA PRO A 123 11.41 6.01 23.00
C PRO A 123 11.03 4.59 22.62
N ALA A 124 11.58 4.14 21.50
CA ALA A 124 11.47 2.76 21.07
C ALA A 124 12.23 1.83 22.02
N GLY A 125 11.56 0.81 22.53
CA GLY A 125 12.18 -0.32 23.19
C GLY A 125 12.32 -1.51 22.25
N VAL A 126 13.36 -2.32 22.41
CA VAL A 126 13.50 -3.58 21.68
C VAL A 126 12.55 -4.60 22.30
N PHE A 127 11.49 -4.94 21.58
CA PHE A 127 10.53 -5.95 21.97
C PHE A 127 11.05 -7.35 21.65
N GLU A 128 11.67 -7.52 20.49
CA GLU A 128 12.39 -8.74 20.13
C GLU A 128 13.51 -8.45 19.14
N GLU A 129 14.52 -9.31 19.08
CA GLU A 129 15.61 -9.23 18.11
C GLU A 129 16.02 -10.64 17.70
N LEU A 130 16.11 -10.86 16.39
CA LEU A 130 16.45 -12.14 15.78
C LEU A 130 17.67 -11.98 14.88
N ASP A 131 18.75 -12.68 15.22
CA ASP A 131 19.87 -12.95 14.31
C ASP A 131 19.47 -14.03 13.30
N LEU A 132 19.10 -13.58 12.10
CA LEU A 132 18.71 -14.47 11.02
C LEU A 132 19.92 -15.19 10.44
N GLN A 133 21.12 -14.61 10.53
CA GLN A 133 22.35 -15.21 10.01
C GLN A 133 22.80 -16.41 10.85
N ALA A 134 22.72 -16.32 12.17
CA ALA A 134 23.16 -17.38 13.10
C ALA A 134 22.07 -18.41 13.46
N GLY A 135 20.80 -18.09 13.22
CA GLY A 135 19.69 -18.87 13.79
C GLY A 135 19.35 -18.38 15.18
N THR A 136 18.06 -18.43 15.54
CA THR A 136 17.58 -17.92 16.82
C THR A 136 16.65 -18.91 17.49
N GLN A 137 16.72 -18.99 18.82
CA GLN A 137 15.65 -19.57 19.61
C GLN A 137 14.80 -18.44 20.18
N PRO A 138 13.51 -18.36 19.84
CA PRO A 138 12.63 -17.35 20.40
C PRO A 138 12.56 -17.49 21.91
N ALA A 139 12.61 -16.35 22.61
CA ALA A 139 12.50 -16.36 24.07
C ALA A 139 11.00 -16.47 24.43
N PRO A 140 10.59 -17.43 25.27
CA PRO A 140 9.18 -17.65 25.57
C PRO A 140 8.53 -16.48 26.33
N ARG A 141 9.35 -15.63 26.95
CA ARG A 141 8.92 -14.50 27.76
C ARG A 141 9.92 -13.37 27.68
N ARG A 142 9.41 -12.13 27.60
CA ARG A 142 10.20 -10.90 27.57
C ARG A 142 9.60 -9.84 28.46
N VAL A 143 10.45 -8.96 28.98
CA VAL A 143 10.03 -7.79 29.77
C VAL A 143 10.63 -6.55 29.15
N LEU A 144 9.78 -5.58 28.86
CA LEU A 144 10.12 -4.28 28.33
C LEU A 144 9.71 -3.21 29.34
N THR A 145 10.61 -2.28 29.64
CA THR A 145 10.28 -1.09 30.43
C THR A 145 10.35 0.14 29.55
N LEU A 146 9.23 0.83 29.40
CA LEU A 146 9.12 2.08 28.64
C LEU A 146 8.98 3.24 29.60
N ARG A 147 9.79 4.28 29.40
CA ARG A 147 9.71 5.54 30.16
C ARG A 147 9.08 6.62 29.28
N PHE A 148 8.07 7.29 29.80
CA PHE A 148 7.39 8.37 29.09
C PHE A 148 8.29 9.61 29.07
N GLU A 149 8.45 10.25 27.92
CA GLU A 149 9.27 11.47 27.75
C GLU A 149 8.45 12.74 27.64
N ARG A 150 7.12 12.61 27.62
CA ARG A 150 6.20 13.74 27.56
C ARG A 150 4.84 13.38 28.12
N ASP A 151 4.11 14.42 28.51
CA ASP A 151 2.72 14.31 28.92
C ASP A 151 1.82 13.90 27.75
N GLY A 152 0.76 13.15 28.04
CA GLY A 152 -0.19 12.75 27.02
C GLY A 152 -1.28 11.82 27.52
N VAL A 153 -1.93 11.17 26.56
CA VAL A 153 -2.88 10.07 26.82
C VAL A 153 -2.38 8.85 26.07
N ALA A 154 -1.93 7.85 26.81
CA ALA A 154 -1.47 6.58 26.27
C ALA A 154 -2.68 5.70 25.93
N ASP A 155 -2.81 5.28 24.68
CA ASP A 155 -3.92 4.43 24.21
C ASP A 155 -3.52 2.95 24.09
N GLY A 156 -2.23 2.71 23.87
CA GLY A 156 -1.70 1.37 23.72
C GLY A 156 -0.25 1.41 23.29
N PHE A 157 0.16 0.36 22.58
CA PHE A 157 1.51 0.22 22.04
C PHE A 157 1.48 0.13 20.53
N LEU A 158 2.51 0.65 19.90
CA LEU A 158 2.80 0.45 18.49
C LEU A 158 4.01 -0.47 18.39
N LEU A 159 3.95 -1.46 17.50
CA LEU A 159 5.01 -2.39 17.19
C LEU A 159 5.40 -2.23 15.72
N TRP A 160 6.70 -2.17 15.46
CA TRP A 160 7.23 -2.02 14.10
C TRP A 160 8.59 -2.69 13.97
N LEU A 161 9.11 -2.79 12.75
CA LEU A 161 10.36 -3.49 12.47
C LEU A 161 11.51 -2.52 12.23
N ARG A 162 12.67 -2.90 12.75
CA ARG A 162 13.98 -2.39 12.39
C ARG A 162 14.81 -3.53 11.80
N LEU A 163 15.24 -3.39 10.55
CA LEU A 163 15.95 -4.42 9.80
C LEU A 163 17.39 -3.99 9.51
N GLU A 164 18.35 -4.87 9.80
CA GLU A 164 19.74 -4.67 9.41
C GLU A 164 20.00 -5.26 8.02
N MET A 165 20.22 -4.36 7.06
CA MET A 165 20.49 -4.69 5.67
C MET A 165 22.01 -4.78 5.42
N PRO A 166 22.42 -5.51 4.36
CA PRO A 166 23.82 -5.57 3.97
C PRO A 166 24.48 -4.19 3.83
N GLY A 167 25.75 -4.09 4.22
CA GLY A 167 26.52 -2.84 4.16
C GLY A 167 26.27 -1.89 5.32
N GLY A 168 25.70 -2.36 6.44
CA GLY A 168 25.44 -1.56 7.64
C GLY A 168 24.25 -0.61 7.52
N ARG A 169 23.43 -0.77 6.46
CA ARG A 169 22.22 0.03 6.27
C ARG A 169 21.13 -0.47 7.19
N VAL A 170 20.52 0.41 7.95
CA VAL A 170 19.36 0.10 8.81
C VAL A 170 18.09 0.60 8.12
N LEU A 171 17.06 -0.24 8.11
CA LEU A 171 15.71 0.14 7.68
C LEU A 171 14.78 0.14 8.89
N ASP A 172 14.37 1.32 9.34
CA ASP A 172 13.28 1.46 10.31
C ASP A 172 11.97 1.69 9.57
N THR A 173 11.00 0.81 9.80
CA THR A 173 9.72 0.81 9.09
C THR A 173 8.76 1.91 9.54
N LEU A 174 8.99 2.53 10.69
CA LEU A 174 8.21 3.67 11.18
C LEU A 174 8.75 5.01 10.64
N GLU A 175 10.06 5.11 10.40
CA GLU A 175 10.68 6.33 9.89
C GLU A 175 10.64 6.46 8.35
N THR A 176 10.50 5.35 7.65
CA THR A 176 10.58 5.33 6.18
C THR A 176 9.24 5.67 5.53
N SER A 177 9.25 6.61 4.58
CA SER A 177 8.04 7.10 3.89
C SER A 177 7.35 6.06 2.99
N THR A 178 8.01 4.92 2.74
CA THR A 178 7.46 3.75 2.05
C THR A 178 6.74 2.78 3.02
N SER A 179 6.29 3.31 4.16
CA SER A 179 5.94 2.60 5.40
C SER A 179 5.11 1.33 5.22
N TRP A 180 5.56 0.29 5.92
CA TRP A 180 4.81 -0.93 6.20
C TRP A 180 3.90 -0.64 7.40
N PHE A 181 2.66 -1.12 7.38
CA PHE A 181 1.68 -0.75 8.40
C PHE A 181 2.11 -1.26 9.80
N PRO A 182 2.54 -0.40 10.74
CA PRO A 182 2.95 -0.83 12.08
C PRO A 182 1.74 -1.34 12.86
N ALA A 183 1.97 -2.36 13.69
CA ALA A 183 0.92 -3.06 14.42
C ALA A 183 0.55 -2.30 15.68
N TYR A 184 -0.75 -2.08 15.91
CA TYR A 184 -1.26 -1.44 17.10
C TYR A 184 -1.87 -2.44 18.06
N VAL A 185 -1.48 -2.30 19.33
CA VAL A 185 -1.95 -3.13 20.44
C VAL A 185 -2.72 -2.23 21.41
N PRO A 186 -4.06 -2.34 21.45
CA PRO A 186 -4.86 -1.57 22.39
C PRO A 186 -4.64 -2.12 23.80
N ALA A 187 -4.01 -1.33 24.67
CA ALA A 187 -3.70 -1.74 26.04
C ALA A 187 -4.44 -0.92 27.11
N PHE A 188 -4.74 0.36 26.83
CA PHE A 188 -5.34 1.26 27.81
C PHE A 188 -6.76 1.63 27.38
N GLU A 189 -7.76 0.91 27.90
CA GLU A 189 -9.15 1.14 27.54
C GLU A 189 -9.59 2.58 27.89
N GLY A 190 -10.01 3.35 26.88
CA GLY A 190 -10.39 4.76 27.04
C GLY A 190 -9.22 5.76 27.11
N GLY A 191 -7.98 5.28 27.09
CA GLY A 191 -6.76 6.09 27.18
C GLY A 191 -6.36 6.43 28.61
N ALA A 192 -5.10 6.18 28.96
CA ALA A 192 -4.52 6.48 30.26
C ALA A 192 -3.75 7.80 30.23
N ARG A 193 -4.11 8.76 31.08
CA ARG A 193 -3.32 9.99 31.23
C ARG A 193 -1.95 9.65 31.83
N VAL A 194 -0.89 10.16 31.21
CA VAL A 194 0.51 9.95 31.59
C VAL A 194 1.26 11.27 31.66
N ARG A 195 2.30 11.30 32.49
CA ARG A 195 3.25 12.40 32.64
C ARG A 195 4.64 11.99 32.20
N GLU A 196 5.46 12.98 31.87
CA GLU A 196 6.89 12.76 31.69
C GLU A 196 7.50 12.02 32.90
N GLY A 197 8.15 10.90 32.59
CA GLY A 197 8.84 10.02 33.50
C GLY A 197 7.95 9.11 34.35
N ASP A 198 6.67 8.98 34.00
CA ASP A 198 5.91 7.75 34.26
C ASP A 198 6.58 6.55 33.55
N THR A 199 6.24 5.32 33.95
CA THR A 199 6.81 4.11 33.34
C THR A 199 5.75 3.05 33.07
N ALA A 200 5.86 2.35 31.95
CA ALA A 200 5.10 1.14 31.67
C ALA A 200 6.05 -0.06 31.68
N VAL A 201 5.76 -1.03 32.55
CA VAL A 201 6.42 -2.34 32.53
C VAL A 201 5.50 -3.28 31.78
N VAL A 202 5.97 -3.78 30.64
CA VAL A 202 5.25 -4.68 29.74
C VAL A 202 5.95 -6.03 29.76
N GLU A 203 5.22 -7.05 30.15
CA GLU A 203 5.60 -8.44 29.99
C GLU A 203 4.87 -9.02 28.78
N CYS A 204 5.61 -9.71 27.92
CA CYS A 204 5.04 -10.45 26.82
C CYS A 204 5.39 -11.92 26.94
N GLU A 205 4.37 -12.77 26.92
CA GLU A 205 4.52 -14.20 26.67
C GLU A 205 4.18 -14.48 25.21
N HIS A 206 4.95 -15.37 24.59
CA HIS A 206 4.74 -15.82 23.22
C HIS A 206 4.54 -17.34 23.20
N ARG A 207 3.59 -17.79 22.38
CA ARG A 207 3.38 -19.21 22.05
C ARG A 207 3.03 -19.33 20.58
N LEU A 208 3.36 -20.45 19.95
CA LEU A 208 2.84 -20.73 18.62
C LEU A 208 1.37 -21.11 18.69
N SER A 209 0.61 -20.62 17.72
CA SER A 209 -0.77 -20.99 17.49
C SER A 209 -0.87 -22.49 17.19
N ALA A 210 -2.10 -23.02 17.22
CA ALA A 210 -2.36 -24.44 17.00
C ALA A 210 -1.84 -24.98 15.65
N ASP A 211 -1.60 -24.11 14.66
CA ASP A 211 -1.03 -24.51 13.36
C ASP A 211 0.52 -24.62 13.35
N GLY A 212 1.18 -24.23 14.44
CA GLY A 212 2.63 -24.26 14.60
C GLY A 212 3.38 -23.25 13.74
N VAL A 213 2.70 -22.23 13.19
CA VAL A 213 3.29 -21.22 12.31
C VAL A 213 3.11 -19.81 12.87
N HIS A 214 1.88 -19.44 13.22
CA HIS A 214 1.60 -18.07 13.64
C HIS A 214 1.87 -17.86 15.14
N PRO A 215 2.44 -16.73 15.56
CA PRO A 215 2.65 -16.44 16.98
C PRO A 215 1.38 -15.90 17.65
N ASP A 216 1.01 -16.45 18.80
CA ASP A 216 0.06 -15.88 19.74
C ASP A 216 0.83 -15.12 20.83
N TYR A 217 0.39 -13.89 21.13
CA TYR A 217 1.01 -13.05 22.15
C TYR A 217 0.04 -12.79 23.30
N ALA A 218 0.56 -12.85 24.53
CA ALA A 218 -0.13 -12.38 25.72
C ALA A 218 0.70 -11.28 26.37
N LEU A 219 0.21 -10.05 26.30
CA LEU A 219 0.84 -8.89 26.90
C LEU A 219 0.15 -8.60 28.24
N ARG A 220 0.94 -8.43 29.30
CA ARG A 220 0.48 -8.06 30.64
C ARG A 220 1.41 -7.01 31.19
N GLY A 221 0.92 -6.12 32.03
CA GLY A 221 1.81 -5.13 32.60
C GLY A 221 1.14 -4.13 33.51
N VAL A 222 1.97 -3.19 33.97
CA VAL A 222 1.58 -2.13 34.88
C VAL A 222 2.12 -0.81 34.37
N LEU A 223 1.23 0.17 34.23
CA LEU A 223 1.56 1.56 34.02
C LEU A 223 1.67 2.25 35.38
N HIS A 224 2.89 2.55 35.80
CA HIS A 224 3.21 3.30 37.00
C HIS A 224 3.12 4.80 36.72
N ARG A 225 2.14 5.43 37.35
CA ARG A 225 1.85 6.86 37.20
C ARG A 225 2.23 7.58 38.49
N ARG A 226 2.84 8.75 38.38
CA ARG A 226 3.22 9.57 39.54
C ARG A 226 2.02 10.15 40.26
N ASP A 227 1.05 10.63 39.49
CA ASP A 227 -0.11 11.38 39.99
C ASP A 227 -1.38 10.53 40.12
N ALA A 228 -1.27 9.21 39.97
CA ALA A 228 -2.41 8.30 39.98
C ALA A 228 -2.00 6.89 40.43
N ALA A 229 -2.96 6.07 40.84
CA ALA A 229 -2.71 4.67 41.15
C ALA A 229 -2.10 3.94 39.92
N PRO A 230 -1.23 2.93 40.13
CA PRO A 230 -0.79 2.06 39.05
C PRO A 230 -1.99 1.49 38.28
N LEU A 231 -1.89 1.44 36.96
CA LEU A 231 -2.92 0.89 36.09
C LEU A 231 -2.42 -0.43 35.50
N GLU A 232 -3.05 -1.52 35.90
CA GLU A 232 -2.83 -2.82 35.27
C GLU A 232 -3.48 -2.86 33.89
N PHE A 233 -2.84 -3.55 32.96
CA PHE A 233 -3.38 -3.79 31.62
C PHE A 233 -3.04 -5.20 31.14
N GLY A 234 -3.86 -5.69 30.22
CA GLY A 234 -3.64 -6.96 29.56
C GLY A 234 -4.28 -6.99 28.17
N CYS A 235 -3.59 -7.60 27.23
CA CYS A 235 -4.07 -7.80 25.86
C CYS A 235 -3.62 -9.18 25.37
N ASP A 236 -4.57 -9.95 24.83
CA ASP A 236 -4.29 -11.22 24.16
C ASP A 236 -4.48 -11.03 22.65
N LEU A 237 -3.43 -11.34 21.90
CA LEU A 237 -3.36 -11.23 20.45
C LEU A 237 -3.22 -12.63 19.88
N ALA A 238 -4.34 -13.34 19.79
CA ALA A 238 -4.39 -14.73 19.38
C ALA A 238 -4.94 -14.86 17.95
N TYR A 239 -4.28 -15.68 17.13
CA TYR A 239 -4.56 -15.81 15.70
C TYR A 239 -5.95 -16.39 15.39
N ALA A 240 -6.48 -17.27 16.25
CA ALA A 240 -7.67 -18.07 15.93
C ALA A 240 -8.90 -17.99 16.86
N PRO A 241 -8.80 -17.64 18.17
CA PRO A 241 -9.99 -17.63 19.04
C PRO A 241 -10.77 -16.31 18.94
N ASP A 242 -12.10 -16.39 19.10
CA ASP A 242 -13.02 -15.23 19.12
C ASP A 242 -12.78 -14.24 20.29
N ALA A 243 -11.87 -14.58 21.20
CA ALA A 243 -11.51 -13.78 22.37
C ALA A 243 -10.93 -12.40 22.01
N PHE A 244 -10.45 -12.20 20.78
CA PHE A 244 -9.91 -10.90 20.31
C PHE A 244 -10.92 -9.74 20.44
N ARG A 245 -12.23 -10.03 20.46
CA ARG A 245 -13.29 -9.03 20.66
C ARG A 245 -13.57 -8.70 22.12
N ALA A 246 -12.84 -9.23 23.09
CA ALA A 246 -13.10 -8.97 24.50
C ALA A 246 -12.84 -7.50 24.89
N GLY A 247 -11.82 -6.87 24.30
CA GLY A 247 -11.44 -5.48 24.60
C GLY A 247 -12.41 -4.45 23.99
N GLY A 248 -12.63 -3.33 24.67
CA GLY A 248 -13.51 -2.24 24.21
C GLY A 248 -13.16 -1.70 22.82
N PHE A 249 -11.86 -1.58 22.51
CA PHE A 249 -11.41 -1.13 21.19
C PHE A 249 -11.92 -2.04 20.06
N TYR A 250 -11.69 -3.35 20.18
CA TYR A 250 -12.14 -4.34 19.19
C TYR A 250 -13.67 -4.44 19.13
N ARG A 251 -14.38 -4.34 20.25
CA ARG A 251 -15.86 -4.31 20.25
C ARG A 251 -16.40 -3.13 19.43
N GLN A 252 -15.81 -1.95 19.58
CA GLN A 252 -16.22 -0.76 18.84
C GLN A 252 -15.86 -0.84 17.36
N LEU A 253 -14.69 -1.40 17.04
CA LEU A 253 -14.20 -1.57 15.66
C LEU A 253 -15.07 -2.56 14.86
N PHE A 254 -15.54 -3.64 15.50
CA PHE A 254 -16.36 -4.69 14.90
C PHE A 254 -17.87 -4.60 15.21
N ALA A 255 -18.35 -3.48 15.73
CA ALA A 255 -19.78 -3.29 16.03
C ALA A 255 -20.64 -3.42 14.74
N PRO A 256 -21.85 -4.02 14.80
CA PRO A 256 -22.72 -4.24 13.63
C PRO A 256 -23.10 -2.97 12.85
N ASP A 257 -23.16 -1.82 13.53
CA ASP A 257 -23.42 -0.50 12.94
C ASP A 257 -22.23 0.00 12.09
N GLY A 258 -21.10 -0.70 12.15
CA GLY A 258 -19.91 -0.53 11.34
C GLY A 258 -19.94 -1.35 10.05
N ALA A 259 -21.08 -1.40 9.35
CA ALA A 259 -21.08 -1.82 7.96
C ALA A 259 -19.98 -1.02 7.24
N PRO A 260 -19.10 -1.66 6.43
CA PRO A 260 -18.09 -0.95 5.68
C PRO A 260 -18.80 0.18 4.94
N ALA A 261 -18.40 1.42 5.23
CA ALA A 261 -19.01 2.58 4.60
C ALA A 261 -19.00 2.33 3.10
N ARG A 262 -20.19 2.28 2.48
CA ARG A 262 -20.30 2.19 1.03
C ARG A 262 -19.42 3.28 0.46
N TRP A 263 -18.59 2.89 -0.50
CA TRP A 263 -17.67 3.80 -1.17
C TRP A 263 -18.41 5.09 -1.55
N PRO A 264 -17.91 6.27 -1.16
CA PRO A 264 -18.29 7.45 -1.90
C PRO A 264 -17.85 7.19 -3.34
N THR A 265 -18.79 7.19 -4.28
CA THR A 265 -18.48 7.15 -5.70
C THR A 265 -17.83 8.49 -6.04
N ALA A 266 -16.50 8.53 -6.02
CA ALA A 266 -15.77 9.63 -6.61
C ALA A 266 -15.85 9.48 -8.13
N ASP A 267 -16.38 10.48 -8.81
CA ASP A 267 -16.36 10.48 -10.27
C ASP A 267 -14.92 10.67 -10.79
N ALA A 268 -14.70 10.33 -12.06
CA ALA A 268 -13.38 10.41 -12.67
C ALA A 268 -12.79 11.84 -12.63
N ALA A 269 -13.65 12.87 -12.64
CA ALA A 269 -13.24 14.27 -12.64
C ALA A 269 -12.73 14.72 -11.25
N GLU A 270 -13.33 14.22 -10.17
CA GLU A 270 -12.87 14.47 -8.80
C GLU A 270 -11.49 13.85 -8.56
N LEU A 271 -11.29 12.59 -8.98
CA LEU A 271 -10.00 11.91 -8.89
C LEU A 271 -8.92 12.63 -9.69
N ARG A 272 -9.23 13.05 -10.93
CA ARG A 272 -8.31 13.83 -11.76
C ARG A 272 -7.91 15.12 -11.07
N ARG A 273 -8.89 15.91 -10.60
CA ARG A 273 -8.67 17.19 -9.92
C ARG A 273 -7.82 17.05 -8.66
N HIS A 274 -8.03 15.97 -7.91
CA HIS A 274 -7.21 15.66 -6.74
C HIS A 274 -5.75 15.39 -7.14
N LEU A 275 -5.53 14.50 -8.12
CA LEU A 275 -4.18 14.14 -8.56
C LEU A 275 -3.44 15.30 -9.23
N SER A 276 -4.13 16.16 -9.97
CA SER A 276 -3.53 17.35 -10.60
C SER A 276 -2.98 18.38 -9.60
N ARG A 277 -3.32 18.29 -8.30
CA ARG A 277 -2.76 19.18 -7.26
C ARG A 277 -1.37 18.75 -6.80
N THR A 278 -1.03 17.47 -6.94
CA THR A 278 0.19 16.88 -6.39
C THR A 278 1.08 16.25 -7.46
N LEU A 279 0.53 15.90 -8.61
CA LEU A 279 1.23 15.26 -9.72
C LEU A 279 1.40 16.23 -10.90
N PRO A 280 2.55 16.20 -11.58
CA PRO A 280 2.70 16.82 -12.89
C PRO A 280 1.67 16.26 -13.89
N PRO A 281 1.22 17.05 -14.90
CA PRO A 281 0.16 16.64 -15.82
C PRO A 281 0.36 15.27 -16.48
N TYR A 282 1.60 14.94 -16.86
CA TYR A 282 1.94 13.67 -17.51
C TYR A 282 1.88 12.43 -16.59
N MET A 283 1.74 12.62 -15.27
CA MET A 283 1.54 11.54 -14.29
C MET A 283 0.08 11.35 -13.89
N VAL A 284 -0.82 12.27 -14.30
CA VAL A 284 -2.25 12.15 -14.03
C VAL A 284 -2.85 11.14 -15.02
N PRO A 285 -3.51 10.05 -14.55
CA PRO A 285 -4.12 9.08 -15.45
C PRO A 285 -5.12 9.72 -16.41
N ALA A 286 -5.02 9.36 -17.69
CA ALA A 286 -5.98 9.83 -18.69
C ALA A 286 -7.38 9.23 -18.49
N ARG A 287 -7.46 8.03 -17.91
CA ARG A 287 -8.73 7.30 -17.68
C ARG A 287 -8.78 6.76 -16.26
N PHE A 288 -9.97 6.85 -15.67
CA PHE A 288 -10.33 6.20 -14.41
C PHE A 288 -11.48 5.25 -14.71
N THR A 289 -11.29 3.96 -14.42
CA THR A 289 -12.30 2.94 -14.61
C THR A 289 -12.66 2.38 -13.25
N GLN A 290 -13.89 2.59 -12.80
CA GLN A 290 -14.40 1.94 -11.60
C GLN A 290 -14.68 0.47 -11.94
N VAL A 291 -14.23 -0.43 -11.06
CA VAL A 291 -14.56 -1.86 -11.11
C VAL A 291 -15.17 -2.26 -9.78
N ASP A 292 -16.26 -3.02 -9.82
CA ASP A 292 -16.90 -3.52 -8.60
C ASP A 292 -15.98 -4.48 -7.84
N ARG A 293 -15.14 -5.22 -8.57
CA ARG A 293 -14.18 -6.17 -8.02
C ARG A 293 -12.94 -6.24 -8.89
N LEU A 294 -11.77 -6.20 -8.25
CA LEU A 294 -10.52 -6.53 -8.94
C LEU A 294 -10.56 -7.99 -9.41
N PRO A 295 -10.36 -8.25 -10.72
CA PRO A 295 -10.27 -9.62 -11.21
C PRO A 295 -9.01 -10.27 -10.64
N LEU A 296 -9.15 -11.46 -10.08
CA LEU A 296 -8.04 -12.22 -9.52
C LEU A 296 -7.87 -13.52 -10.28
N THR A 297 -6.61 -13.91 -10.49
CA THR A 297 -6.23 -15.27 -10.90
C THR A 297 -6.70 -16.29 -9.85
N PRO A 298 -6.75 -17.60 -10.20
CA PRO A 298 -7.04 -18.66 -9.23
C PRO A 298 -6.14 -18.66 -7.99
N ASN A 299 -4.93 -18.10 -8.11
CA ASN A 299 -3.96 -17.98 -7.02
C ASN A 299 -4.05 -16.65 -6.25
N GLY A 300 -5.16 -15.91 -6.39
CA GLY A 300 -5.42 -14.67 -5.64
C GLY A 300 -4.63 -13.44 -6.09
N LYS A 301 -3.78 -13.52 -7.12
CA LYS A 301 -3.08 -12.36 -7.70
C LYS A 301 -3.98 -11.59 -8.65
N LEU A 302 -3.76 -10.29 -8.82
CA LEU A 302 -4.46 -9.46 -9.81
C LEU A 302 -4.30 -10.02 -11.23
N ASP A 303 -5.41 -10.33 -11.88
CA ASP A 303 -5.47 -10.69 -13.28
C ASP A 303 -5.60 -9.41 -14.14
N ARG A 304 -4.45 -8.90 -14.60
CA ARG A 304 -4.42 -7.68 -15.41
C ARG A 304 -5.08 -7.85 -16.78
N ALA A 305 -5.14 -9.06 -17.32
CA ALA A 305 -5.74 -9.31 -18.63
C ALA A 305 -7.27 -9.28 -18.56
N ALA A 306 -7.84 -9.62 -17.41
CA ALA A 306 -9.27 -9.56 -17.15
C ALA A 306 -9.76 -8.16 -16.69
N LEU A 307 -8.86 -7.18 -16.53
CA LEU A 307 -9.28 -5.80 -16.28
C LEU A 307 -10.06 -5.27 -17.50
N PRO A 308 -11.14 -4.50 -17.29
CA PRO A 308 -11.85 -3.90 -18.41
C PRO A 308 -10.87 -3.06 -19.24
N GLY A 309 -10.80 -3.37 -20.53
CA GLY A 309 -10.09 -2.51 -21.48
C GLY A 309 -10.71 -1.12 -21.44
N PRO A 310 -9.92 -0.06 -21.70
CA PRO A 310 -10.50 1.26 -21.78
C PRO A 310 -11.49 1.29 -22.96
N ALA A 311 -12.76 1.62 -22.69
CA ALA A 311 -13.77 1.71 -23.74
C ALA A 311 -13.33 2.69 -24.83
N GLU A 312 -13.66 2.42 -26.10
CA GLU A 312 -13.46 3.37 -27.22
C GLU A 312 -14.29 4.66 -27.06
N ALA A 313 -15.19 4.68 -26.08
CA ALA A 313 -15.98 5.85 -25.73
C ALA A 313 -15.09 7.00 -25.23
N ARG A 314 -15.54 8.23 -25.55
CA ARG A 314 -15.03 9.48 -24.98
C ARG A 314 -14.94 9.33 -23.45
N PRO A 315 -13.74 9.44 -22.83
CA PRO A 315 -13.63 9.43 -21.38
C PRO A 315 -14.39 10.62 -20.79
N GLU A 316 -14.79 10.51 -19.53
CA GLU A 316 -15.37 11.64 -18.80
C GLU A 316 -14.30 12.74 -18.65
N THR A 317 -14.30 13.68 -19.60
CA THR A 317 -13.47 14.88 -19.59
C THR A 317 -14.15 15.95 -18.73
N THR A 318 -13.39 16.96 -18.32
CA THR A 318 -13.92 18.04 -17.47
C THR A 318 -14.92 18.95 -18.18
N GLY A 319 -15.12 18.80 -19.50
CA GLY A 319 -15.95 19.67 -20.32
C GLY A 319 -17.09 18.96 -21.07
N GLU A 320 -18.17 19.71 -21.34
CA GLU A 320 -19.25 19.27 -22.22
C GLU A 320 -18.75 18.97 -23.64
N TYR A 321 -19.36 17.97 -24.29
CA TYR A 321 -19.07 17.68 -25.69
C TYR A 321 -19.53 18.85 -26.58
N VAL A 322 -18.60 19.42 -27.34
CA VAL A 322 -18.89 20.43 -28.37
C VAL A 322 -18.49 19.86 -29.72
N ALA A 323 -19.44 19.70 -30.63
CA ALA A 323 -19.19 19.11 -31.95
C ALA A 323 -18.30 20.02 -32.82
N PRO A 324 -17.47 19.44 -33.72
CA PRO A 324 -16.73 20.19 -34.73
C PRO A 324 -17.61 21.10 -35.61
N ARG A 325 -17.25 22.37 -35.70
CA ARG A 325 -17.99 23.44 -36.38
C ARG A 325 -17.38 23.72 -37.75
N THR A 326 -16.05 23.82 -37.84
CA THR A 326 -15.33 24.09 -39.08
C THR A 326 -14.81 22.83 -39.76
N GLU A 327 -14.39 22.96 -41.01
CA GLU A 327 -13.78 21.85 -41.75
C GLU A 327 -12.43 21.44 -41.17
N ALA A 328 -11.63 22.41 -40.71
CA ALA A 328 -10.37 22.13 -40.02
C ALA A 328 -10.61 21.38 -38.71
N GLU A 329 -11.59 21.80 -37.91
CA GLU A 329 -11.99 21.10 -36.68
C GLU A 329 -12.45 19.68 -36.97
N ARG A 330 -13.30 19.45 -37.99
CA ARG A 330 -13.79 18.11 -38.36
C ARG A 330 -12.66 17.16 -38.72
N ARG A 331 -11.71 17.62 -39.54
CA ARG A 331 -10.59 16.79 -39.97
C ARG A 331 -9.62 16.51 -38.83
N LEU A 332 -9.35 17.50 -37.99
CA LEU A 332 -8.46 17.33 -36.84
C LEU A 332 -9.08 16.41 -35.78
N ALA A 333 -10.36 16.56 -35.47
CA ALA A 333 -11.09 15.64 -34.60
C ALA A 333 -11.04 14.21 -35.14
N ALA A 334 -11.30 13.98 -36.43
CA ALA A 334 -11.24 12.64 -37.03
C ALA A 334 -9.82 12.02 -37.02
N LEU A 335 -8.78 12.85 -37.11
CA LEU A 335 -7.39 12.41 -36.93
C LEU A 335 -7.14 11.96 -35.49
N TRP A 336 -7.62 12.73 -34.52
CA TRP A 336 -7.48 12.40 -33.10
C TRP A 336 -8.25 11.14 -32.74
N GLU A 337 -9.48 10.99 -33.23
CA GLU A 337 -10.29 9.79 -33.01
C GLU A 337 -9.54 8.52 -33.45
N ARG A 338 -8.90 8.55 -34.64
CA ARG A 338 -8.08 7.43 -35.13
C ARG A 338 -6.81 7.20 -34.33
N VAL A 339 -6.10 8.27 -33.96
CA VAL A 339 -4.79 8.13 -33.28
C VAL A 339 -4.96 7.71 -31.82
N LEU A 340 -6.00 8.22 -31.15
CA LEU A 340 -6.26 7.98 -29.74
C LEU A 340 -7.19 6.77 -29.51
N GLY A 341 -7.92 6.32 -30.54
CA GLY A 341 -8.91 5.24 -30.41
C GLY A 341 -10.08 5.67 -29.51
N VAL A 342 -10.52 6.93 -29.64
CA VAL A 342 -11.59 7.52 -28.83
C VAL A 342 -12.62 8.16 -29.75
N ARG A 343 -13.91 7.94 -29.52
CA ARG A 343 -14.99 8.58 -30.29
C ARG A 343 -16.23 8.86 -29.41
N PRO A 344 -16.92 10.00 -29.56
CA PRO A 344 -16.55 11.16 -30.39
C PRO A 344 -15.48 12.05 -29.73
N VAL A 345 -14.69 12.79 -30.51
CA VAL A 345 -13.79 13.85 -30.01
C VAL A 345 -14.46 15.22 -30.18
N GLY A 346 -14.66 15.94 -29.07
CA GLY A 346 -15.18 17.30 -29.05
C GLY A 346 -14.09 18.36 -29.28
N VAL A 347 -14.47 19.54 -29.75
CA VAL A 347 -13.49 20.57 -30.13
C VAL A 347 -12.71 21.17 -28.95
N ARG A 348 -13.27 21.04 -27.74
CA ARG A 348 -12.69 21.51 -26.47
C ARG A 348 -12.03 20.42 -25.65
N ASP A 349 -12.04 19.18 -26.13
CA ASP A 349 -11.35 18.11 -25.43
C ASP A 349 -9.83 18.31 -25.52
N SER A 350 -9.13 18.23 -24.38
CA SER A 350 -7.66 18.28 -24.36
C SER A 350 -7.10 16.97 -24.90
N PHE A 351 -6.09 17.06 -25.78
CA PHE A 351 -5.37 15.92 -26.33
C PHE A 351 -4.88 14.96 -25.25
N PHE A 352 -4.33 15.52 -24.16
CA PHE A 352 -3.74 14.75 -23.08
C PHE A 352 -4.81 14.18 -22.13
N GLU A 353 -5.92 14.88 -21.91
CA GLU A 353 -7.07 14.33 -21.17
C GLU A 353 -7.69 13.13 -21.88
N LEU A 354 -7.66 13.11 -23.22
CA LEU A 354 -8.12 11.99 -24.04
C LEU A 354 -7.15 10.80 -24.08
N GLY A 355 -6.00 10.88 -23.40
CA GLY A 355 -4.98 9.83 -23.40
C GLY A 355 -3.85 10.01 -24.42
N GLY A 356 -3.74 11.20 -25.01
CA GLY A 356 -2.61 11.59 -25.83
C GLY A 356 -1.30 11.58 -25.03
N HIS A 357 -0.24 11.08 -25.66
CA HIS A 357 1.13 11.10 -25.14
C HIS A 357 2.09 11.48 -26.27
N SER A 358 3.39 11.62 -25.97
CA SER A 358 4.41 12.10 -26.92
C SER A 358 4.41 11.33 -28.26
N ILE A 359 4.37 9.99 -28.22
CA ILE A 359 4.30 9.17 -29.45
C ILE A 359 2.98 9.39 -30.21
N ALA A 360 1.85 9.53 -29.52
CA ALA A 360 0.57 9.84 -30.17
C ALA A 360 0.59 11.24 -30.80
N ALA A 361 1.18 12.22 -30.13
CA ALA A 361 1.35 13.58 -30.64
C ALA A 361 2.20 13.59 -31.92
N VAL A 362 3.31 12.84 -31.96
CA VAL A 362 4.11 12.66 -33.18
C VAL A 362 3.29 12.05 -34.32
N ARG A 363 2.45 11.04 -34.03
CA ARG A 363 1.56 10.44 -35.03
C ARG A 363 0.53 11.43 -35.56
N VAL A 364 -0.05 12.27 -34.70
CA VAL A 364 -0.97 13.34 -35.12
C VAL A 364 -0.25 14.34 -36.03
N VAL A 365 0.93 14.83 -35.65
CA VAL A 365 1.71 15.79 -36.46
C VAL A 365 2.01 15.23 -37.85
N GLU A 366 2.48 13.98 -37.93
CA GLU A 366 2.74 13.30 -39.20
C GLU A 366 1.46 13.12 -40.04
N ALA A 367 0.35 12.76 -39.41
CA ALA A 367 -0.92 12.58 -40.10
C ALA A 367 -1.51 13.91 -40.59
N VAL A 368 -1.38 15.00 -39.82
CA VAL A 368 -1.73 16.37 -40.27
C VAL A 368 -0.90 16.76 -41.49
N ARG A 369 0.42 16.51 -41.47
CA ARG A 369 1.28 16.78 -42.64
C ARG A 369 0.84 16.00 -43.87
N ARG A 370 0.60 14.70 -43.72
CA ARG A 370 0.26 13.81 -44.82
C ARG A 370 -1.14 14.05 -45.40
N GLU A 371 -2.13 14.27 -44.54
CA GLU A 371 -3.54 14.27 -44.94
C GLU A 371 -4.11 15.68 -45.13
N LEU A 372 -3.56 16.69 -44.44
CA LEU A 372 -3.98 18.08 -44.56
C LEU A 372 -3.00 18.94 -45.34
N GLY A 373 -1.79 18.42 -45.64
CA GLY A 373 -0.75 19.19 -46.32
C GLY A 373 -0.25 20.38 -45.51
N ARG A 374 -0.39 20.33 -44.17
CA ARG A 374 -0.03 21.42 -43.25
C ARG A 374 1.02 20.99 -42.24
N THR A 375 1.84 21.92 -41.79
CA THR A 375 2.90 21.62 -40.81
C THR A 375 2.46 22.10 -39.43
N LEU A 376 2.27 21.16 -38.50
CA LEU A 376 1.99 21.46 -37.11
C LEU A 376 3.25 21.22 -36.27
N PRO A 377 3.88 22.27 -35.69
CA PRO A 377 4.98 22.07 -34.75
C PRO A 377 4.52 21.23 -33.56
N LEU A 378 5.31 20.23 -33.14
CA LEU A 378 4.96 19.41 -31.98
C LEU A 378 4.73 20.26 -30.72
N ALA A 379 5.50 21.34 -30.56
CA ALA A 379 5.34 22.28 -29.45
C ALA A 379 3.95 22.97 -29.42
N SER A 380 3.27 23.09 -30.56
CA SER A 380 1.92 23.66 -30.61
C SER A 380 0.90 22.75 -29.93
N LEU A 381 1.04 21.42 -30.00
CA LEU A 381 0.14 20.48 -29.32
C LEU A 381 0.19 20.57 -27.79
N TYR A 382 1.33 21.00 -27.23
CA TYR A 382 1.50 21.23 -25.79
C TYR A 382 1.06 22.63 -25.34
N ARG A 383 0.91 23.57 -26.27
CA ARG A 383 0.48 24.94 -26.00
C ARG A 383 -1.02 25.11 -26.20
N ASP A 384 -1.50 24.53 -27.29
CA ASP A 384 -2.85 24.61 -27.80
C ASP A 384 -3.41 23.18 -27.75
N GLU A 385 -3.83 22.75 -26.57
CA GLU A 385 -4.13 21.33 -26.30
C GLU A 385 -5.47 20.85 -26.87
N THR A 386 -6.26 21.74 -27.49
CA THR A 386 -7.61 21.42 -28.00
C THR A 386 -7.70 21.53 -29.51
N VAL A 387 -8.68 20.83 -30.09
CA VAL A 387 -8.96 20.86 -31.53
C VAL A 387 -9.31 22.28 -32.00
N GLU A 388 -10.10 23.06 -31.24
CA GLU A 388 -10.45 24.42 -31.63
C GLU A 388 -9.24 25.35 -31.70
N GLN A 389 -8.30 25.25 -30.74
CA GLN A 389 -7.10 26.07 -30.71
C GLN A 389 -6.14 25.71 -31.86
N LEU A 390 -5.96 24.41 -32.12
CA LEU A 390 -5.07 23.94 -33.19
C LEU A 390 -5.65 24.19 -34.58
N ALA A 391 -6.98 24.13 -34.75
CA ALA A 391 -7.64 24.48 -36.01
C ALA A 391 -7.33 25.94 -36.39
N VAL A 392 -7.38 26.87 -35.43
CA VAL A 392 -7.01 28.28 -35.65
C VAL A 392 -5.55 28.41 -36.09
N HIS A 393 -4.64 27.60 -35.54
CA HIS A 393 -3.23 27.62 -35.95
C HIS A 393 -3.06 27.18 -37.41
N LEU A 394 -3.75 26.11 -37.82
CA LEU A 394 -3.72 25.59 -39.18
C LEU A 394 -4.34 26.56 -40.19
N GLU A 395 -5.41 27.25 -39.82
CA GLU A 395 -6.08 28.25 -40.67
C GLU A 395 -5.25 29.54 -40.84
N ARG A 396 -4.52 29.98 -39.80
CA ARG A 396 -3.59 31.12 -39.89
C ARG A 396 -2.40 30.86 -40.81
N GLN A 397 -1.92 29.62 -40.88
CA GLN A 397 -0.89 29.25 -41.86
C GLN A 397 -1.43 29.25 -43.30
N ALA A 398 -2.72 28.96 -43.49
CA ALA A 398 -3.35 28.97 -44.81
C ALA A 398 -3.49 30.37 -45.42
N THR A 399 -3.61 31.40 -44.59
CA THR A 399 -3.75 32.80 -45.02
C THR A 399 -2.40 33.52 -45.21
N GLY A 400 -1.28 32.90 -44.82
CA GLY A 400 0.07 33.49 -44.90
C GLY A 400 0.94 33.00 -46.06
N THR A 401 0.45 32.13 -46.95
CA THR A 401 1.25 31.56 -48.07
C THR A 401 0.91 32.16 -49.45
N ASP A 402 0.25 33.32 -49.49
CA ASP A 402 -0.09 34.00 -50.75
C ASP A 402 0.31 35.49 -50.70
N ARG A 403 1.60 35.76 -50.52
CA ARG A 403 2.26 37.05 -50.78
C ARG A 403 3.71 36.87 -51.19
#